data_AF-A0A0F9VFW5-F1
#
_entry.id   AF-A0A0F9VFW5-F1
#
_cell.length_a   1.000
_cell.length_b   1.000
_cell.length_c   1.000
_cell.angle_alpha   90.00
_cell.angle_beta   90.00
_cell.angle_gamma   90.00
#
_symmetry.space_group_name_H-M   'P 1'
#
loop_
_entity.id
_entity.type
_entity.pdbx_description
1 polymer ?
#
loop_
_entity_poly.entity_id
_entity_poly.type
_entity_poly.pdbx_seq_one_letter_code
_entity_poly.pdbx_strand_id
1 'polypeptide(L)'
;MQATQPNSGTPQATTDSNIKRYRVSEDFRDYSVMFEVDHGVLTPQFAQQINEFWTDHENRADEEEGDHVRAVIRMAGHLVIGLMLQSGWDVDFAIGQLDQGKHWSEKFRDEEGWGAENGNPYGRCGIRIIAATVEQAGFESLSLEEVINE
;
A
#
# COMPACT_ATOMS: atom_id res chain seq x y z
N MET A 1 47.64 -13.53 26.80
CA MET A 1 46.97 -12.39 26.14
C MET A 1 46.00 -12.99 25.14
N GLN A 2 44.69 -12.92 25.43
CA GLN A 2 43.64 -13.40 24.52
C GLN A 2 43.37 -12.31 23.47
N ALA A 3 43.37 -12.67 22.19
CA ALA A 3 42.97 -11.79 21.10
C ALA A 3 41.63 -12.28 20.55
N THR A 4 40.64 -11.43 20.73
CA THR A 4 39.21 -11.56 20.41
C THR A 4 39.00 -11.68 18.90
N GLN A 5 38.10 -12.58 18.47
CA GLN A 5 37.64 -12.65 17.09
C GLN A 5 36.70 -11.48 16.73
N PRO A 6 36.73 -10.93 15.51
CA PRO A 6 35.71 -10.02 15.04
C PRO A 6 34.48 -10.79 14.52
N ASN A 7 33.38 -10.65 15.27
CA ASN A 7 32.04 -11.07 14.88
C ASN A 7 31.61 -10.28 13.63
N SER A 8 31.62 -10.91 12.46
CA SER A 8 31.10 -10.32 11.23
C SER A 8 29.62 -10.70 11.14
N GLY A 9 28.74 -9.79 11.59
CA GLY A 9 27.31 -9.94 11.43
C GLY A 9 26.96 -10.01 9.95
N THR A 10 26.47 -11.18 9.51
CA THR A 10 25.81 -11.36 8.23
C THR A 10 24.57 -10.44 8.17
N PRO A 11 24.27 -9.77 7.05
CA PRO A 11 22.96 -9.19 6.83
C PRO A 11 21.92 -10.30 6.99
N GLN A 12 21.03 -10.13 7.95
CA GLN A 12 19.97 -11.08 8.24
C GLN A 12 19.02 -11.11 7.04
N ALA A 13 19.08 -12.19 6.25
CA ALA A 13 18.08 -12.48 5.23
C ALA A 13 16.72 -12.62 5.92
N THR A 14 15.79 -11.73 5.61
CA THR A 14 14.40 -11.86 6.01
C THR A 14 13.81 -13.07 5.28
N THR A 15 13.51 -14.12 6.04
CA THR A 15 12.83 -15.32 5.56
C THR A 15 11.47 -14.98 4.96
N ASP A 16 11.21 -15.44 3.73
CA ASP A 16 9.92 -15.36 3.00
C ASP A 16 8.67 -15.83 3.80
N SER A 17 8.85 -16.48 4.95
CA SER A 17 7.77 -17.04 5.77
C SER A 17 6.77 -16.03 6.33
N ASN A 18 7.12 -14.74 6.35
CA ASN A 18 6.26 -13.67 6.88
C ASN A 18 5.59 -12.81 5.81
N ILE A 19 5.80 -13.12 4.52
CA ILE A 19 5.20 -12.37 3.43
C ILE A 19 3.81 -12.96 3.10
N LYS A 20 2.78 -12.12 3.11
CA LYS A 20 1.43 -12.50 2.65
C LYS A 20 0.95 -11.57 1.55
N ARG A 21 0.02 -12.07 0.73
CA ARG A 21 -0.59 -11.32 -0.37
C ARG A 21 -2.03 -10.95 -0.05
N TYR A 22 -2.39 -9.72 -0.41
CA TYR A 22 -3.71 -9.16 -0.20
C TYR A 22 -4.20 -8.53 -1.49
N ARG A 23 -5.52 -8.54 -1.68
CA ARG A 23 -6.20 -7.74 -2.69
C ARG A 23 -7.19 -6.84 -1.95
N VAL A 24 -7.16 -5.57 -2.26
CA VAL A 24 -8.20 -4.61 -1.87
C VAL A 24 -8.93 -4.21 -3.14
N SER A 25 -10.26 -4.31 -3.12
CA SER A 25 -11.12 -3.95 -4.24
C SER A 25 -12.13 -2.88 -3.84
N GLU A 26 -12.53 -2.07 -4.81
CA GLU A 26 -13.67 -1.16 -4.72
C GLU A 26 -14.77 -1.69 -5.65
N ASP A 27 -15.99 -1.83 -5.13
CA ASP A 27 -17.05 -2.61 -5.78
C ASP A 27 -17.76 -1.85 -6.92
N PHE A 28 -17.76 -0.52 -6.91
CA PHE A 28 -18.52 0.27 -7.88
C PHE A 28 -17.82 0.39 -9.24
N ARG A 29 -16.51 0.57 -9.24
CA ARG A 29 -15.70 0.81 -10.45
C ARG A 29 -14.74 -0.34 -10.78
N ASP A 30 -14.90 -1.47 -10.11
CA ASP A 30 -14.04 -2.66 -10.24
C ASP A 30 -12.54 -2.37 -10.03
N TYR A 31 -12.22 -1.33 -9.26
CA TYR A 31 -10.84 -1.01 -8.96
C TYR A 31 -10.24 -2.08 -8.06
N SER A 32 -8.97 -2.42 -8.27
CA SER A 32 -8.26 -3.30 -7.36
C SER A 32 -6.78 -2.99 -7.27
N VAL A 33 -6.23 -3.21 -6.08
CA VAL A 33 -4.79 -3.15 -5.82
C VAL A 33 -4.38 -4.41 -5.08
N MET A 34 -3.28 -5.02 -5.50
CA MET A 34 -2.67 -6.15 -4.81
C MET A 34 -1.39 -5.76 -4.11
N PHE A 35 -1.25 -6.25 -2.88
CA PHE A 35 -0.11 -6.01 -2.01
C PHE A 35 0.62 -7.31 -1.69
N GLU A 36 1.95 -7.22 -1.54
CA GLU A 36 2.70 -8.09 -0.66
C GLU A 36 3.01 -7.34 0.64
N VAL A 37 2.79 -8.02 1.76
CA VAL A 37 2.93 -7.45 3.10
C VAL A 37 3.89 -8.30 3.91
N ASP A 38 4.96 -7.67 4.41
CA ASP A 38 5.90 -8.27 5.35
C ASP A 38 5.39 -8.12 6.78
N HIS A 39 4.85 -9.19 7.35
CA HIS A 39 4.35 -9.21 8.73
C HIS A 39 5.46 -9.24 9.79
N GLY A 40 6.73 -9.36 9.39
CA GLY A 40 7.86 -9.07 10.26
C GLY A 40 8.06 -7.56 10.48
N VAL A 41 7.54 -6.74 9.56
CA VAL A 41 7.59 -5.26 9.62
C VAL A 41 6.24 -4.70 10.06
N LEU A 42 5.16 -5.02 9.35
CA LEU A 42 3.79 -4.62 9.72
C LEU A 42 3.23 -5.53 10.82
N THR A 43 3.79 -5.36 12.01
CA THR A 43 3.33 -6.06 13.23
C THR A 43 1.98 -5.49 13.71
N PRO A 44 1.18 -6.24 14.49
CA PRO A 44 -0.07 -5.73 15.04
C PRO A 44 0.09 -4.43 15.82
N GLN A 45 1.14 -4.31 16.64
CA GLN A 45 1.42 -3.12 17.42
C GLN A 45 1.77 -1.93 16.53
N PHE A 46 2.55 -2.15 15.48
CA PHE A 46 2.90 -1.08 14.55
C PHE A 46 1.71 -0.67 13.67
N ALA A 47 0.89 -1.63 13.24
CA ALA A 47 -0.34 -1.36 12.51
C ALA A 47 -1.34 -0.56 13.36
N GLN A 48 -1.44 -0.86 14.66
CA GLN A 48 -2.24 -0.07 15.59
C GLN A 48 -1.75 1.38 15.66
N GLN A 49 -0.43 1.61 15.79
CA GLN A 49 0.14 2.96 15.79
C GLN A 49 -0.16 3.73 14.50
N ILE A 50 -0.07 3.07 13.34
CA ILE A 50 -0.43 3.68 12.05
C ILE A 50 -1.92 4.00 12.01
N ASN A 51 -2.79 3.06 12.40
CA ASN A 51 -4.23 3.24 12.37
C ASN A 51 -4.67 4.39 13.29
N GLU A 52 -4.08 4.48 14.48
CA GLU A 52 -4.40 5.48 15.51
C GLU A 52 -3.92 6.89 15.16
N PHE A 53 -3.00 7.04 14.20
CA PHE A 53 -2.50 8.35 13.77
C PHE A 53 -3.59 9.22 13.14
N TRP A 54 -4.52 8.60 12.41
CA TRP A 54 -5.61 9.29 11.71
C TRP A 54 -6.91 9.24 12.50
N THR A 55 -7.74 10.26 12.37
CA THR A 55 -9.10 10.27 12.94
C THR A 55 -9.94 9.10 12.42
N ASP A 56 -11.00 8.72 13.13
CA ASP A 56 -11.90 7.61 12.75
C ASP A 56 -11.20 6.23 12.76
N HIS A 57 -10.20 6.07 13.62
CA HIS A 57 -9.42 4.83 13.72
C HIS A 57 -10.21 3.66 14.30
N GLU A 58 -11.20 3.95 15.16
CA GLU A 58 -12.06 2.96 15.79
C GLU A 58 -12.94 2.32 14.73
N ASN A 59 -13.57 3.13 13.88
CA ASN A 59 -14.42 2.66 12.79
C ASN A 59 -13.65 1.75 11.82
N ARG A 60 -12.43 2.14 11.41
CA ARG A 60 -11.57 1.28 10.56
C ARG A 60 -11.22 -0.04 11.23
N ALA A 61 -11.00 -0.04 12.55
CA ALA A 61 -10.69 -1.26 13.29
C ALA A 61 -11.94 -2.14 13.43
N ASP A 62 -13.10 -1.56 13.72
CA ASP A 62 -14.37 -2.27 13.87
C ASP A 62 -14.79 -2.96 12.55
N GLU A 63 -14.61 -2.30 11.41
CA GLU A 63 -14.83 -2.85 10.07
C GLU A 63 -13.94 -4.07 9.74
N GLU A 64 -12.86 -4.28 10.48
CA GLU A 64 -11.97 -5.43 10.37
C GLU A 64 -11.90 -6.25 11.68
N GLU A 65 -12.98 -6.25 12.48
CA GLU A 65 -13.13 -7.06 13.70
C GLU A 65 -12.01 -6.83 14.74
N GLY A 66 -11.46 -5.62 14.80
CA GLY A 66 -10.35 -5.24 15.66
C GLY A 66 -8.96 -5.60 15.12
N ASP A 67 -8.85 -6.14 13.90
CA ASP A 67 -7.58 -6.44 13.26
C ASP A 67 -6.97 -5.18 12.62
N HIS A 68 -6.14 -4.49 13.39
CA HIS A 68 -5.43 -3.29 12.91
C HIS A 68 -4.52 -3.55 11.70
N VAL A 69 -3.98 -4.76 11.53
CA VAL A 69 -3.14 -5.09 10.36
C VAL A 69 -4.00 -5.06 9.11
N ARG A 70 -5.17 -5.72 9.15
CA ARG A 70 -6.13 -5.70 8.03
C ARG A 70 -6.67 -4.29 7.79
N ALA A 71 -6.98 -3.53 8.84
CA ALA A 71 -7.44 -2.15 8.73
C ALA A 71 -6.42 -1.28 7.99
N VAL A 72 -5.12 -1.39 8.34
CA VAL A 72 -4.05 -0.64 7.65
C VAL A 72 -3.86 -1.10 6.20
N ILE A 73 -3.98 -2.40 5.90
CA ILE A 73 -3.89 -2.90 4.52
C ILE A 73 -5.05 -2.36 3.67
N ARG A 74 -6.27 -2.35 4.21
CA ARG A 74 -7.46 -1.79 3.53
C ARG A 74 -7.34 -0.28 3.35
N MET A 75 -6.83 0.43 4.36
CA MET A 75 -6.50 1.85 4.28
C MET A 75 -5.45 2.14 3.20
N ALA A 76 -4.38 1.33 3.13
CA ALA A 76 -3.38 1.44 2.07
C ALA A 76 -4.01 1.26 0.67
N GLY A 77 -4.94 0.32 0.53
CA GLY A 77 -5.74 0.17 -0.71
C GLY A 77 -6.48 1.45 -1.09
N HIS A 78 -7.22 2.04 -0.15
CA HIS A 78 -7.94 3.30 -0.38
C HIS A 78 -7.01 4.43 -0.84
N LEU A 79 -5.88 4.62 -0.14
CA LEU A 79 -4.92 5.68 -0.41
C LEU A 79 -4.23 5.50 -1.76
N VAL A 80 -3.81 4.27 -2.08
CA VAL A 80 -3.17 3.95 -3.36
C VAL A 80 -4.13 4.14 -4.53
N ILE A 81 -5.40 3.73 -4.41
CA ILE A 81 -6.42 4.00 -5.43
C ILE A 81 -6.56 5.51 -5.65
N GLY A 82 -6.65 6.29 -4.57
CA GLY A 82 -6.70 7.76 -4.66
C GLY A 82 -5.47 8.35 -5.36
N LEU A 83 -4.27 7.88 -5.03
CA LEU A 83 -3.01 8.30 -5.64
C LEU A 83 -2.94 7.97 -7.14
N MET A 84 -3.44 6.81 -7.53
CA MET A 84 -3.52 6.39 -8.93
C MET A 84 -4.52 7.25 -9.70
N LEU A 85 -5.68 7.54 -9.11
CA LEU A 85 -6.67 8.43 -9.70
C LEU A 85 -6.13 9.87 -9.87
N GLN A 86 -5.33 10.36 -8.94
CA GLN A 86 -4.72 11.69 -9.04
C GLN A 86 -3.65 11.79 -10.14
N SER A 87 -3.15 10.66 -10.65
CA SER A 87 -2.15 10.68 -11.74
C SER A 87 -2.70 11.16 -13.08
N GLY A 88 -4.03 11.14 -13.25
CA GLY A 88 -4.72 11.56 -14.47
C GLY A 88 -4.70 10.52 -15.60
N TRP A 89 -4.21 9.30 -15.34
CA TRP A 89 -4.15 8.21 -16.31
C TRP A 89 -4.66 6.91 -15.71
N ASP A 90 -5.08 5.99 -16.57
CA ASP A 90 -5.39 4.61 -16.17
C ASP A 90 -4.13 3.91 -15.67
N VAL A 91 -4.30 3.07 -14.67
CA VAL A 91 -3.24 2.26 -14.10
C VAL A 91 -3.64 0.80 -14.18
N ASP A 92 -3.04 0.08 -15.11
CA ASP A 92 -3.21 -1.37 -15.26
C ASP A 92 -1.84 -2.04 -15.34
N PHE A 93 -1.52 -2.86 -14.36
CA PHE A 93 -0.33 -3.70 -14.37
C PHE A 93 -0.48 -4.96 -13.51
N ALA A 94 0.18 -6.02 -13.96
CA ALA A 94 0.20 -7.32 -13.30
C ALA A 94 1.49 -7.55 -12.49
N ILE A 95 1.48 -8.60 -11.64
CA ILE A 95 2.58 -8.99 -10.73
C ILE A 95 3.96 -9.09 -11.41
N GLY A 96 4.02 -9.39 -12.71
CA GLY A 96 5.27 -9.49 -13.46
C GLY A 96 5.91 -8.14 -13.86
N GLN A 97 5.17 -7.02 -13.74
CA GLN A 97 5.65 -5.69 -14.12
C GLN A 97 6.33 -5.01 -12.93
N LEU A 98 7.49 -5.53 -12.55
CA LEU A 98 8.21 -5.15 -11.33
C LEU A 98 8.52 -3.65 -11.23
N ASP A 99 8.85 -3.00 -12.36
CA ASP A 99 9.13 -1.56 -12.39
C ASP A 99 7.90 -0.72 -12.05
N GLN A 100 6.71 -1.13 -12.51
CA GLN A 100 5.44 -0.46 -12.18
C GLN A 100 5.10 -0.65 -10.69
N GLY A 101 5.22 -1.88 -10.20
CA GLY A 101 5.01 -2.18 -8.77
C GLY A 101 5.95 -1.38 -7.88
N LYS A 102 7.23 -1.29 -8.25
CA LYS A 102 8.24 -0.47 -7.57
C LYS A 102 7.86 1.01 -7.59
N HIS A 103 7.57 1.56 -8.77
CA HIS A 103 7.21 2.97 -8.94
C HIS A 103 6.05 3.38 -8.04
N TRP A 104 4.94 2.62 -8.06
CA TRP A 104 3.78 2.92 -7.23
C TRP A 104 4.06 2.73 -5.74
N SER A 105 4.88 1.73 -5.38
CA SER A 105 5.25 1.52 -3.97
C SER A 105 6.08 2.67 -3.43
N GLU A 106 7.04 3.19 -4.20
CA GLU A 106 7.84 4.35 -3.82
C GLU A 106 6.95 5.60 -3.70
N LYS A 107 6.10 5.87 -4.69
CA LYS A 107 5.19 7.01 -4.67
C LYS A 107 4.22 6.98 -3.48
N PHE A 108 3.66 5.82 -3.17
CA PHE A 108 2.80 5.63 -1.98
C PHE A 108 3.55 5.95 -0.69
N ARG A 109 4.80 5.49 -0.55
CA ARG A 109 5.61 5.73 0.66
C ARG A 109 5.97 7.20 0.84
N ASP A 110 6.23 7.92 -0.26
CA ASP A 110 6.62 9.32 -0.23
C ASP A 110 5.46 10.25 0.18
N GLU A 111 4.23 9.95 -0.25
CA GLU A 111 3.04 10.77 0.05
C GLU A 111 2.50 10.56 1.47
N GLU A 112 2.54 9.32 1.96
CA GLU A 112 1.89 8.92 3.21
C GLU A 112 2.70 9.24 4.48
N GLY A 113 4.02 9.37 4.37
CA GLY A 113 4.89 9.73 5.49
C GLY A 113 5.17 8.63 6.53
N TRP A 114 4.40 7.53 6.56
CA TRP A 114 4.65 6.35 7.41
C TRP A 114 5.34 5.18 6.67
N GLY A 115 5.49 5.31 5.35
CA GLY A 115 6.03 4.26 4.49
C GLY A 115 7.54 4.26 4.30
N ALA A 116 8.23 5.35 4.64
CA ALA A 116 9.60 5.73 4.25
C ALA A 116 10.58 4.61 3.86
N GLU A 117 11.44 4.90 2.87
CA GLU A 117 12.48 3.98 2.39
C GLU A 117 13.41 3.48 3.50
N ASN A 118 13.76 2.19 3.44
CA ASN A 118 14.74 1.56 4.32
C ASN A 118 15.67 0.58 3.57
N GLY A 119 15.73 0.68 2.24
CA GLY A 119 16.57 -0.17 1.39
C GLY A 119 15.98 -1.56 1.09
N ASN A 120 14.76 -1.86 1.53
CA ASN A 120 14.03 -3.06 1.14
C ASN A 120 12.76 -2.70 0.33
N PRO A 121 12.21 -3.63 -0.48
CA PRO A 121 11.06 -3.36 -1.35
C PRO A 121 9.76 -2.96 -0.64
N TYR A 122 9.65 -3.24 0.66
CA TYR A 122 8.46 -3.02 1.50
C TYR A 122 8.51 -1.71 2.29
N GLY A 123 9.65 -0.99 2.28
CA GLY A 123 9.86 0.21 3.08
C GLY A 123 9.70 -0.04 4.59
N ARG A 124 9.51 1.04 5.35
CA ARG A 124 9.25 0.94 6.80
C ARG A 124 7.84 0.49 7.13
N CYS A 125 6.89 0.65 6.21
CA CYS A 125 5.51 0.20 6.41
C CYS A 125 5.33 -1.31 6.25
N GLY A 126 6.25 -2.01 5.60
CA GLY A 126 6.09 -3.44 5.34
C GLY A 126 5.12 -3.74 4.19
N ILE A 127 4.78 -2.78 3.33
CA ILE A 127 3.79 -2.93 2.24
C ILE A 127 4.46 -2.64 0.89
N ARG A 128 4.24 -3.55 -0.07
CA ARG A 128 4.66 -3.41 -1.46
C ARG A 128 3.49 -3.64 -2.40
N ILE A 129 3.28 -2.73 -3.35
CA ILE A 129 2.28 -2.87 -4.40
C ILE A 129 2.85 -3.78 -5.50
N ILE A 130 2.08 -4.78 -5.92
CA ILE A 130 2.51 -5.77 -6.92
C ILE A 130 1.61 -5.79 -8.17
N ALA A 131 0.37 -5.34 -8.09
CA ALA A 131 -0.53 -5.22 -9.24
C ALA A 131 -1.62 -4.20 -8.94
N ALA A 132 -2.18 -3.58 -9.96
CA ALA A 132 -3.34 -2.71 -9.82
C ALA A 132 -4.13 -2.62 -11.14
N THR A 133 -5.43 -2.36 -11.00
CA THR A 133 -6.34 -1.99 -12.07
C THR A 133 -7.20 -0.84 -11.54
N VAL A 134 -6.96 0.37 -12.04
CA VAL A 134 -7.66 1.60 -11.66
C VAL A 134 -7.88 2.44 -12.92
N GLU A 135 -9.13 2.69 -13.27
CA GLU A 135 -9.52 3.32 -14.54
C GLU A 135 -10.25 4.65 -14.35
N GLN A 136 -9.82 5.66 -15.10
CA GLN A 136 -10.47 6.96 -15.15
C GLN A 136 -11.79 6.91 -15.91
N ALA A 137 -12.59 7.96 -15.77
CA ALA A 137 -13.67 8.19 -16.73
C ALA A 137 -13.05 8.51 -18.10
N GLY A 138 -13.17 7.58 -19.04
CA GLY A 138 -12.79 7.81 -20.43
C GLY A 138 -13.64 8.90 -21.08
N PHE A 139 -13.10 9.59 -22.08
CA PHE A 139 -13.77 10.70 -22.74
C PHE A 139 -15.14 10.30 -23.32
N GLU A 140 -15.23 9.08 -23.82
CA GLU A 140 -16.45 8.46 -24.36
C GLU A 140 -17.55 8.22 -23.32
N SER A 141 -17.20 8.20 -22.03
CA SER A 141 -18.16 8.07 -20.93
C SER A 141 -18.72 9.42 -20.46
N LEU A 142 -18.18 10.53 -20.97
CA LEU A 142 -18.58 11.87 -20.58
C LEU A 142 -19.67 12.43 -21.51
N SER A 143 -20.68 13.05 -20.92
CA SER A 143 -21.66 13.88 -21.63
C SER A 143 -21.44 15.35 -21.30
N LEU A 144 -21.61 16.22 -22.29
CA LEU A 144 -21.50 17.67 -22.14
C LEU A 144 -22.85 18.32 -22.45
N GLU A 145 -23.36 19.11 -21.51
CA GLU A 145 -24.56 19.92 -21.67
C GLU A 145 -24.28 21.40 -21.33
N GLU A 146 -24.90 22.32 -22.06
CA GLU A 146 -24.87 23.74 -21.76
C GLU A 146 -25.95 24.08 -20.72
N VAL A 147 -25.56 24.78 -19.64
CA VAL A 147 -26.49 25.24 -18.60
C VAL A 147 -26.66 26.77 -18.72
N ILE A 148 -27.89 27.22 -18.98
CA ILE A 148 -28.26 28.64 -18.98
C ILE A 148 -28.77 28.98 -17.58
N ASN A 149 -28.14 29.94 -16.90
CA ASN A 149 -28.61 30.42 -15.60
C ASN A 149 -29.99 31.10 -15.76
N GLU A 150 -30.97 30.70 -14.95
CA GLU A 150 -32.24 31.43 -14.76
C GLU A 150 -32.06 32.70 -13.92
#